data_AF-A0A2S4W1H1-F1
#
_entry.id   AF-A0A2S4W1H1-F1
#
_cell.length_a   1.000
_cell.length_b   1.000
_cell.length_c   1.000
_cell.angle_alpha   90.00
_cell.angle_beta   90.00
_cell.angle_gamma   90.00
#
_symmetry.space_group_name_H-M   'P 1'
#
loop_
_entity.id
_entity.type
_entity.pdbx_description
1 polymer ?
#
loop_
_entity_poly.entity_id
_entity_poly.type
_entity_poly.pdbx_seq_one_letter_code
_entity_poly.pdbx_strand_id
1 'polypeptide(L)'
;RCQKKIEHKSTSIRSLCPCSSMGSLCPKCQVTKDDKNWLLKCHCGQGGSIVLCDGRVQNAKRHWEGDKCDKITTDLKTSLPITTYFSKHPADSDTAKPVPKAQIQEVTCFGNTDKTWLRGQAKTELTECIDNSPSTCHGGRPQHEICLQLFNTTCKSSLSETNKQLLQATVVKEATWEIWRHNGCQSIHSIKCSKCIPARFNQKHPVCDHRLAVHKYGSLLAAVNMKYTDDDSIKFVRKDLMVADPFQEKQRLYKQVNLLAKSLE
;
A
#
# COMPACT_ATOMS: atom_id res chain seq x y z
N ARG A 1 -17.82 45.44 -24.01
CA ARG A 1 -17.65 45.76 -22.56
C ARG A 1 -18.34 44.74 -21.63
N CYS A 2 -19.50 44.16 -22.01
CA CYS A 2 -20.24 43.20 -21.18
C CYS A 2 -19.60 41.80 -21.07
N GLN A 3 -19.05 41.22 -22.15
CA GLN A 3 -18.42 39.88 -22.10
C GLN A 3 -17.18 39.83 -21.18
N LYS A 4 -16.27 40.82 -21.27
CA LYS A 4 -15.10 40.91 -20.36
C LYS A 4 -15.50 40.98 -18.88
N LYS A 5 -16.62 41.64 -18.55
CA LYS A 5 -17.14 41.68 -17.17
C LYS A 5 -17.70 40.32 -16.73
N ILE A 6 -18.29 39.56 -17.65
CA ILE A 6 -18.84 38.23 -17.36
C ILE A 6 -17.70 37.24 -17.10
N GLU A 7 -16.68 37.26 -17.95
CA GLU A 7 -15.53 36.38 -17.87
C GLU A 7 -14.70 36.63 -16.60
N HIS A 8 -14.41 37.90 -16.29
CA HIS A 8 -13.71 38.27 -15.05
C HIS A 8 -14.44 37.77 -13.79
N LYS A 9 -15.77 37.88 -13.76
CA LYS A 9 -16.59 37.44 -12.63
C LYS A 9 -16.66 35.92 -12.54
N SER A 10 -16.75 35.22 -13.66
CA SER A 10 -16.66 33.75 -13.72
C SER A 10 -15.33 33.24 -13.17
N THR A 11 -14.21 33.82 -13.60
CA THR A 11 -12.86 33.50 -13.11
C THR A 11 -12.73 33.74 -11.62
N SER A 12 -13.21 34.88 -11.11
CA SER A 12 -13.18 35.22 -9.68
C SER A 12 -14.02 34.27 -8.82
N ILE A 13 -15.14 33.75 -9.33
CA ILE A 13 -15.95 32.75 -8.61
C ILE A 13 -15.24 31.39 -8.61
N ARG A 14 -14.66 30.98 -9.74
CA ARG A 14 -13.95 29.70 -9.87
C ARG A 14 -12.66 29.66 -9.07
N SER A 15 -11.97 30.79 -8.89
CA SER A 15 -10.75 30.85 -8.07
C SER A 15 -11.01 30.58 -6.59
N LEU A 16 -12.26 30.73 -6.13
CA LEU A 16 -12.67 30.42 -4.75
C LEU A 16 -13.02 28.94 -4.53
N CYS A 17 -13.06 28.13 -5.59
CA CYS A 17 -13.32 26.71 -5.48
C CYS A 17 -12.17 26.00 -4.72
N PRO A 18 -12.46 25.10 -3.77
CA PRO A 18 -11.43 24.34 -3.07
C PRO A 18 -10.53 23.49 -3.97
N CYS A 19 -10.98 23.10 -5.16
CA CYS A 19 -10.20 22.39 -6.17
C CYS A 19 -9.32 23.30 -7.06
N SER A 20 -9.40 24.63 -6.89
CA SER A 20 -8.51 25.57 -7.57
C SER A 20 -7.21 25.73 -6.78
N SER A 21 -6.11 26.02 -7.47
CA SER A 21 -4.82 26.34 -6.86
C SER A 21 -4.29 27.68 -7.35
N MET A 22 -3.20 28.18 -6.75
CA MET A 22 -2.56 29.42 -7.16
C MET A 22 -2.20 29.35 -8.66
N GLY A 23 -2.92 30.10 -9.49
CA GLY A 23 -2.73 30.14 -10.94
C GLY A 23 -3.46 29.07 -11.74
N SER A 24 -4.21 28.14 -11.13
CA SER A 24 -5.03 27.15 -11.85
C SER A 24 -6.46 27.08 -11.33
N LEU A 25 -7.42 27.24 -12.24
CA LEU A 25 -8.84 27.11 -11.90
C LEU A 25 -9.26 25.65 -11.91
N CYS A 26 -10.20 25.29 -11.04
CA CYS A 26 -10.84 23.98 -11.07
C CYS A 26 -11.37 23.69 -12.49
N PRO A 27 -10.89 22.60 -13.15
CA PRO A 27 -11.22 22.32 -14.55
C PRO A 27 -12.68 21.86 -14.72
N LYS A 28 -13.30 21.36 -13.65
CA LYS A 28 -14.65 20.80 -13.65
C LYS A 28 -15.73 21.78 -13.18
N CYS A 29 -15.36 22.88 -12.52
CA CYS A 29 -16.33 23.90 -12.12
C CYS A 29 -16.65 24.83 -13.29
N GLN A 30 -17.94 25.04 -13.56
CA GLN A 30 -18.42 25.91 -14.62
C GLN A 30 -19.35 26.97 -14.05
N VAL A 31 -19.13 28.23 -14.43
CA VAL A 31 -20.02 29.34 -14.08
C VAL A 31 -20.67 29.84 -15.36
N THR A 32 -22.00 29.79 -15.42
CA THR A 32 -22.79 30.35 -16.50
C THR A 32 -23.63 31.51 -15.98
N LYS A 33 -23.96 32.45 -16.86
CA LYS A 33 -24.88 33.55 -16.55
C LYS A 33 -26.13 33.33 -17.39
N ASP A 34 -27.26 33.21 -16.70
CA ASP A 34 -28.60 33.30 -17.28
C ASP A 34 -29.11 34.75 -17.17
N ASP A 35 -30.22 35.08 -17.83
CA ASP A 35 -30.72 36.46 -18.00
C ASP A 35 -30.80 37.26 -16.68
N LYS A 36 -31.09 36.58 -15.56
CA LYS A 36 -31.16 37.21 -14.22
C LYS A 36 -30.20 36.63 -13.17
N ASN A 37 -29.70 35.40 -13.36
CA ASN A 37 -28.96 34.69 -12.31
C ASN A 37 -27.63 34.15 -12.79
N TRP A 38 -26.67 34.08 -11.87
CA TRP A 38 -25.43 33.35 -12.07
C TRP A 38 -25.60 31.93 -11.57
N LEU A 39 -25.12 30.94 -12.32
CA LEU A 39 -25.25 29.53 -12.01
C LEU A 39 -23.86 28.92 -11.91
N LEU A 40 -23.57 28.23 -10.81
CA LEU A 40 -22.35 27.46 -10.62
C LEU A 40 -22.65 25.97 -10.68
N LYS A 41 -22.09 25.29 -11.66
CA LYS A 41 -21.97 23.83 -11.65
C LYS A 41 -20.67 23.47 -10.95
N CYS A 42 -20.77 22.80 -9.81
CA CYS A 42 -19.61 22.38 -9.02
C CYS A 42 -19.00 21.08 -9.56
N HIS A 43 -17.69 20.89 -9.36
CA HIS A 43 -16.95 19.69 -9.76
C HIS A 43 -17.45 18.40 -9.12
N CYS A 44 -18.13 18.50 -7.98
CA CYS A 44 -18.74 17.35 -7.32
C CYS A 44 -20.02 16.86 -8.01
N GLY A 45 -20.61 17.66 -8.91
CA GLY A 45 -21.84 17.34 -9.63
C GLY A 45 -23.12 17.27 -8.77
N GLN A 46 -23.02 17.55 -7.47
CA GLN A 46 -24.11 17.29 -6.54
C GLN A 46 -25.07 18.47 -6.39
N GLY A 47 -26.38 18.19 -6.46
CA GLY A 47 -27.43 19.20 -6.27
C GLY A 47 -27.69 20.10 -7.49
N GLY A 48 -27.13 19.76 -8.65
CA GLY A 48 -27.33 20.53 -9.88
C GLY A 48 -26.56 21.85 -9.91
N SER A 49 -27.14 22.86 -10.56
CA SER A 49 -26.52 24.19 -10.65
C SER A 49 -26.87 25.02 -9.41
N ILE A 50 -25.86 25.51 -8.70
CA ILE A 50 -26.00 26.38 -7.53
C ILE A 50 -26.32 27.80 -8.02
N VAL A 51 -27.45 28.35 -7.58
CA VAL A 51 -27.84 29.73 -7.91
C VAL A 51 -27.03 30.71 -7.07
N LEU A 52 -26.37 31.63 -7.76
CA LEU A 52 -25.62 32.75 -7.22
C LEU A 52 -26.40 34.03 -7.49
N CYS A 53 -27.27 34.43 -6.56
CA CYS A 53 -28.03 35.68 -6.66
C CYS A 53 -27.05 36.85 -6.78
N ASP A 54 -27.18 37.64 -7.85
CA ASP A 54 -26.24 38.73 -8.22
C ASP A 54 -24.77 38.31 -8.29
N GLY A 55 -24.48 37.01 -8.43
CA GLY A 55 -23.14 36.45 -8.40
C GLY A 55 -22.48 36.47 -7.02
N ARG A 56 -23.26 36.55 -5.92
CA ARG A 56 -22.77 36.33 -4.57
C ARG A 56 -22.45 34.85 -4.35
N VAL A 57 -21.30 34.58 -3.70
CA VAL A 57 -20.75 33.23 -3.55
C VAL A 57 -21.15 32.52 -2.24
N GLN A 58 -22.04 33.10 -1.44
CA GLN A 58 -22.45 32.54 -0.14
C GLN A 58 -23.02 31.12 -0.27
N ASN A 59 -23.87 30.89 -1.27
CA ASN A 59 -24.41 29.56 -1.56
C ASN A 59 -23.34 28.57 -2.03
N ALA A 60 -22.36 29.04 -2.82
CA ALA A 60 -21.25 28.23 -3.27
C ALA A 60 -20.33 27.83 -2.10
N LYS A 61 -20.01 28.78 -1.20
CA LYS A 61 -19.20 28.52 -0.01
C LYS A 61 -19.84 27.49 0.90
N ARG A 62 -21.12 27.66 1.24
CA ARG A 62 -21.89 26.70 2.03
C ARG A 62 -21.93 25.31 1.40
N HIS A 63 -21.99 25.23 0.07
CA HIS A 63 -21.93 23.95 -0.64
C HIS A 63 -20.54 23.31 -0.56
N TRP A 64 -19.48 24.09 -0.77
CA TRP A 64 -18.09 23.62 -0.69
C TRP A 64 -17.70 23.15 0.72
N GLU A 65 -18.25 23.78 1.76
CA GLU A 65 -18.09 23.40 3.16
C GLU A 65 -18.91 22.16 3.56
N GLY A 66 -19.80 21.67 2.70
CA GLY A 66 -20.58 20.47 2.97
C GLY A 66 -19.76 19.19 2.81
N ASP A 67 -19.94 18.23 3.72
CA ASP A 67 -19.22 16.95 3.80
C ASP A 67 -19.05 16.23 2.46
N LYS A 68 -20.06 16.29 1.60
CA LYS A 68 -20.06 15.57 0.33
C LYS A 68 -19.17 16.24 -0.71
N CYS A 69 -19.20 17.57 -0.78
CA CYS A 69 -18.30 18.31 -1.68
C CYS A 69 -16.86 18.20 -1.19
N ASP A 70 -16.66 18.26 0.13
CA ASP A 70 -15.34 18.12 0.75
C ASP A 70 -14.71 16.74 0.48
N LYS A 71 -15.46 15.65 0.67
CA LYS A 71 -15.00 14.29 0.33
C LYS A 71 -14.58 14.18 -1.13
N ILE A 72 -15.45 14.59 -2.07
CA ILE A 72 -15.14 14.52 -3.51
C ILE A 72 -13.96 15.42 -3.88
N THR A 73 -13.84 16.59 -3.25
CA THR A 73 -12.69 17.50 -3.43
C THR A 73 -11.40 16.82 -2.95
N THR A 74 -11.43 16.19 -1.79
CA THR A 74 -10.29 15.47 -1.21
C THR A 74 -9.88 14.31 -2.11
N ASP A 75 -10.84 13.49 -2.55
CA ASP A 75 -10.60 12.38 -3.47
C ASP A 75 -9.99 12.86 -4.80
N LEU A 76 -10.46 13.98 -5.36
CA LEU A 76 -9.90 14.54 -6.59
C LEU A 76 -8.48 15.11 -6.41
N LYS A 77 -8.11 15.53 -5.20
CA LYS A 77 -6.76 16.01 -4.88
C LYS A 77 -5.78 14.87 -4.60
N THR A 78 -6.26 13.76 -4.06
CA THR A 78 -5.44 12.61 -3.68
C THR A 78 -5.35 11.56 -4.77
N SER A 79 -6.37 11.44 -5.62
CA SER A 79 -6.35 10.50 -6.75
C SER A 79 -5.43 10.98 -7.87
N LEU A 80 -4.61 10.07 -8.37
CA LEU A 80 -3.84 10.31 -9.58
C LEU A 80 -4.79 10.23 -10.78
N PRO A 81 -4.87 11.27 -11.64
CA PRO A 81 -5.70 11.24 -12.84
C PRO A 81 -5.35 10.03 -13.72
N ILE A 82 -6.33 9.38 -14.35
CA ILE A 82 -6.07 8.30 -15.32
C ILE A 82 -5.10 8.74 -16.42
N THR A 83 -5.14 10.02 -16.81
CA THR A 83 -4.19 10.59 -17.79
C THR A 83 -2.73 10.57 -17.32
N THR A 84 -2.45 10.43 -16.03
CA THR A 84 -1.07 10.20 -15.55
C THR A 84 -0.54 8.82 -15.95
N TYR A 85 -1.42 7.87 -16.28
CA TYR A 85 -1.07 6.53 -16.74
C TYR A 85 -0.86 6.46 -18.26
N PHE A 86 -1.32 7.47 -19.01
CA PHE A 86 -1.21 7.50 -20.46
C PHE A 86 -0.37 8.70 -20.90
N SER A 87 0.73 8.45 -21.61
CA SER A 87 1.58 9.54 -22.13
C SER A 87 0.85 10.46 -23.13
N LYS A 88 -0.29 10.04 -23.68
CA LYS A 88 -1.18 10.82 -24.56
C LYS A 88 -2.62 10.35 -24.44
N HIS A 89 -3.57 11.27 -24.62
CA HIS A 89 -4.93 10.90 -24.98
C HIS A 89 -4.90 10.28 -26.38
N PRO A 90 -5.56 9.14 -26.67
CA PRO A 90 -5.50 8.50 -27.99
C PRO A 90 -5.95 9.40 -29.16
N ALA A 91 -6.69 10.48 -28.86
CA ALA A 91 -7.19 11.43 -29.85
C ALA A 91 -6.24 12.60 -30.15
N ASP A 92 -5.20 12.83 -29.34
CA ASP A 92 -4.28 13.96 -29.48
C ASP A 92 -2.93 13.51 -30.04
N SER A 93 -2.95 12.87 -31.20
CA SER A 93 -1.76 12.77 -32.05
C SER A 93 -1.81 13.90 -33.06
N ASP A 94 -1.23 15.05 -32.72
CA ASP A 94 -0.23 15.67 -33.59
C ASP A 94 0.48 16.84 -32.92
N THR A 95 1.80 16.86 -33.09
CA THR A 95 2.70 18.01 -32.88
C THR A 95 2.88 18.57 -31.46
N ALA A 96 3.69 17.92 -30.62
CA ALA A 96 4.59 18.61 -29.68
C ALA A 96 5.67 17.67 -29.11
N LYS A 97 6.88 18.21 -28.91
CA LYS A 97 8.09 17.55 -28.41
C LYS A 97 7.86 16.84 -27.06
N PRO A 98 8.54 15.70 -26.78
CA PRO A 98 8.29 14.90 -25.59
C PRO A 98 8.78 15.62 -24.33
N VAL A 99 7.85 15.92 -23.41
CA VAL A 99 8.15 16.33 -22.03
C VAL A 99 8.73 15.13 -21.28
N PRO A 100 9.72 15.29 -20.36
CA PRO A 100 10.32 14.17 -19.63
C PRO A 100 9.25 13.42 -18.85
N LYS A 101 9.01 12.16 -19.26
CA LYS A 101 8.06 11.23 -18.66
C LYS A 101 8.29 11.14 -17.14
N ALA A 102 7.23 11.24 -16.34
CA ALA A 102 7.23 10.52 -15.07
C ALA A 102 7.22 9.02 -15.44
N GLN A 103 8.40 8.41 -15.56
CA GLN A 103 8.52 6.99 -15.87
C GLN A 103 8.05 6.21 -14.65
N ILE A 104 6.78 5.84 -14.64
CA ILE A 104 6.24 4.89 -13.67
C ILE A 104 6.66 3.50 -14.15
N GLN A 105 7.30 2.74 -13.28
CA GLN A 105 7.70 1.36 -13.55
C GLN A 105 7.05 0.44 -12.52
N GLU A 106 6.79 -0.80 -12.91
CA GLU A 106 6.38 -1.83 -11.98
C GLU A 106 7.60 -2.30 -11.19
N VAL A 107 7.53 -2.24 -9.86
CA VAL A 107 8.60 -2.65 -8.95
C VAL A 107 8.07 -3.56 -7.88
N THR A 108 8.94 -4.42 -7.36
CA THR A 108 8.64 -5.22 -6.18
C THR A 108 8.39 -4.31 -4.97
N CYS A 109 7.33 -4.62 -4.21
CA CYS A 109 7.03 -3.95 -2.96
C CYS A 109 8.18 -4.15 -1.98
N PHE A 110 8.68 -3.07 -1.38
CA PHE A 110 9.77 -3.08 -0.40
C PHE A 110 9.36 -3.64 0.97
N GLY A 111 8.05 -3.80 1.21
CA GLY A 111 7.51 -4.38 2.44
C GLY A 111 7.83 -3.58 3.72
N ASN A 112 7.74 -4.27 4.85
CA ASN A 112 8.12 -3.73 6.16
C ASN A 112 9.58 -4.09 6.49
N THR A 113 10.38 -3.06 6.73
CA THR A 113 11.79 -3.08 7.13
C THR A 113 12.00 -2.05 8.22
N ASP A 114 13.15 -2.02 8.89
CA ASP A 114 13.43 -0.99 9.91
C ASP A 114 13.39 0.43 9.33
N LYS A 115 13.62 0.58 8.02
CA LYS A 115 13.52 1.87 7.29
C LYS A 115 12.08 2.27 7.00
N THR A 116 11.22 1.30 6.67
CA THR A 116 9.85 1.56 6.21
C THR A 116 8.81 1.49 7.32
N TRP A 117 9.19 0.99 8.50
CA TRP A 117 8.36 0.92 9.71
C TRP A 117 9.17 1.36 10.94
N LEU A 118 9.12 2.67 11.23
CA LEU A 118 9.74 3.24 12.43
C LEU A 118 8.96 2.84 13.68
N ARG A 119 9.62 2.13 14.60
CA ARG A 119 9.03 1.67 15.86
C ARG A 119 9.70 2.39 17.02
N GLY A 120 8.96 3.26 17.71
CA GLY A 120 9.52 4.12 18.77
C GLY A 120 10.06 3.39 20.01
N GLN A 121 9.68 2.13 20.24
CA GLN A 121 10.10 1.34 21.43
C GLN A 121 10.49 -0.12 21.09
N ALA A 122 10.90 -0.40 19.85
CA ALA A 122 11.29 -1.77 19.49
C ALA A 122 12.55 -2.19 20.25
N LYS A 123 12.51 -3.38 20.86
CA LYS A 123 13.65 -3.95 21.59
C LYS A 123 14.69 -4.61 20.67
N THR A 124 14.31 -4.84 19.41
CA THR A 124 15.02 -5.65 18.41
C THR A 124 14.72 -5.11 17.00
N GLU A 125 15.65 -5.31 16.08
CA GLU A 125 15.49 -4.94 14.67
C GLU A 125 14.54 -5.92 13.95
N LEU A 126 13.88 -5.48 12.86
CA LEU A 126 13.12 -6.42 12.01
C LEU A 126 14.02 -7.51 11.43
N THR A 127 15.25 -7.15 11.09
CA THR A 127 16.28 -8.06 10.55
C THR A 127 16.45 -9.29 11.43
N GLU A 128 16.50 -9.13 12.75
CA GLU A 128 16.62 -10.25 13.68
C GLU A 128 15.43 -11.22 13.59
N CYS A 129 14.21 -10.70 13.46
CA CYS A 129 13.01 -11.52 13.25
C CYS A 129 13.04 -12.23 11.87
N ILE A 130 13.45 -11.52 10.82
CA ILE A 130 13.51 -12.03 9.45
C ILE A 130 14.52 -13.19 9.35
N ASP A 131 15.71 -12.98 9.89
CA ASP A 131 16.86 -13.89 9.79
C ASP A 131 16.73 -15.09 10.73
N ASN A 132 16.06 -14.93 11.88
CA ASN A 132 15.98 -15.98 12.88
C ASN A 132 14.65 -16.70 12.95
N SER A 133 13.63 -16.21 12.24
CA SER A 133 12.35 -16.89 12.22
C SER A 133 12.46 -18.30 11.62
N PRO A 134 11.86 -19.31 12.27
CA PRO A 134 11.91 -20.69 11.80
C PRO A 134 11.03 -20.96 10.58
N SER A 135 10.05 -20.10 10.33
CA SER A 135 9.09 -20.22 9.22
C SER A 135 9.05 -18.90 8.44
N THR A 136 8.59 -18.94 7.19
CA THR A 136 8.29 -17.76 6.38
C THR A 136 6.87 -17.26 6.62
N CYS A 137 5.90 -18.14 6.86
CA CYS A 137 4.49 -17.79 7.04
C CYS A 137 4.07 -17.80 8.52
N HIS A 138 3.31 -16.77 8.94
CA HIS A 138 2.99 -16.51 10.34
C HIS A 138 1.62 -15.89 10.57
N GLY A 139 1.26 -15.81 11.86
CA GLY A 139 0.07 -15.10 12.33
C GLY A 139 -1.25 -15.85 12.12
N GLY A 140 -1.19 -17.12 11.73
CA GLY A 140 -2.29 -18.08 11.83
C GLY A 140 -2.36 -18.73 13.22
N ARG A 141 -3.24 -19.72 13.36
CA ARG A 141 -3.40 -20.48 14.62
C ARG A 141 -2.15 -21.29 14.95
N PRO A 142 -1.89 -21.60 16.24
CA PRO A 142 -0.81 -22.50 16.63
C PRO A 142 -0.88 -23.84 15.87
N GLN A 143 0.25 -24.29 15.32
CA GLN A 143 0.25 -25.49 14.47
C GLN A 143 -0.24 -26.77 15.18
N HIS A 144 -0.14 -26.83 16.52
CA HIS A 144 -0.64 -27.99 17.28
C HIS A 144 -2.18 -28.05 17.29
N GLU A 145 -2.86 -26.91 17.26
CA GLU A 145 -4.33 -26.85 17.13
C GLU A 145 -4.77 -27.29 15.73
N ILE A 146 -4.06 -26.84 14.69
CA ILE A 146 -4.31 -27.27 13.30
C ILE A 146 -4.08 -28.78 13.17
N CYS A 147 -3.00 -29.28 13.77
CA CYS A 147 -2.68 -30.71 13.78
C CYS A 147 -3.76 -31.53 14.50
N LEU A 148 -4.24 -31.04 15.64
CA LEU A 148 -5.32 -31.69 16.38
C LEU A 148 -6.62 -31.71 15.56
N GLN A 149 -6.95 -30.61 14.89
CA GLN A 149 -8.13 -30.51 14.05
C GLN A 149 -8.08 -31.43 12.82
N LEU A 150 -6.94 -31.51 12.14
CA LEU A 150 -6.81 -32.28 10.89
C LEU A 150 -6.58 -33.78 11.12
N PHE A 151 -5.87 -34.15 12.18
CA PHE A 151 -5.34 -35.51 12.37
C PHE A 151 -5.66 -36.10 13.74
N ASN A 152 -6.43 -35.41 14.58
CA ASN A 152 -6.75 -35.82 15.94
C ASN A 152 -5.52 -36.13 16.81
N THR A 153 -4.41 -35.43 16.56
CA THR A 153 -3.16 -35.55 17.33
C THR A 153 -2.44 -34.22 17.38
N THR A 154 -1.73 -33.94 18.48
CA THR A 154 -0.81 -32.80 18.58
C THR A 154 0.63 -33.18 18.19
N CYS A 155 0.88 -34.47 18.00
CA CYS A 155 2.19 -35.03 17.71
C CYS A 155 2.48 -34.99 16.20
N LYS A 156 3.25 -34.00 15.76
CA LYS A 156 3.61 -33.89 14.33
C LYS A 156 4.60 -34.96 13.86
N SER A 157 5.41 -35.52 14.76
CA SER A 157 6.38 -36.55 14.39
C SER A 157 5.73 -37.88 14.02
N SER A 158 4.49 -38.11 14.46
CA SER A 158 3.70 -39.29 14.04
C SER A 158 2.97 -39.10 12.70
N LEU A 159 3.08 -37.94 12.07
CA LEU A 159 2.43 -37.69 10.78
C LEU A 159 3.22 -38.32 9.62
N SER A 160 2.50 -38.89 8.67
CA SER A 160 3.05 -39.25 7.35
C SER A 160 3.50 -38.00 6.60
N GLU A 161 4.34 -38.17 5.58
CA GLU A 161 4.85 -37.05 4.79
C GLU A 161 3.71 -36.28 4.09
N THR A 162 2.73 -36.99 3.54
CA THR A 162 1.52 -36.39 2.95
C THR A 162 0.75 -35.54 3.96
N ASN A 163 0.63 -36.01 5.21
CA ASN A 163 -0.06 -35.26 6.26
C ASN A 163 0.75 -34.03 6.70
N LYS A 164 2.08 -34.12 6.73
CA LYS A 164 2.94 -32.94 6.99
C LYS A 164 2.79 -31.89 5.90
N GLN A 165 2.70 -32.30 4.63
CA GLN A 165 2.45 -31.39 3.52
C GLN A 165 1.08 -30.72 3.64
N LEU A 166 0.03 -31.47 3.98
CA LEU A 166 -1.30 -30.91 4.22
C LEU A 166 -1.32 -29.94 5.41
N LEU A 167 -0.61 -30.26 6.49
CA LEU A 167 -0.43 -29.36 7.64
C LEU A 167 0.24 -28.06 7.19
N GLN A 168 1.33 -28.14 6.44
CA GLN A 168 2.07 -26.99 5.95
C GLN A 168 1.22 -26.12 5.03
N ALA A 169 0.50 -26.73 4.08
CA ALA A 169 -0.42 -26.02 3.20
C ALA A 169 -1.52 -25.28 3.99
N THR A 170 -2.03 -25.91 5.06
CA THR A 170 -3.02 -25.29 5.94
C THR A 170 -2.44 -24.11 6.73
N VAL A 171 -1.22 -24.25 7.24
CA VAL A 171 -0.50 -23.16 7.92
C VAL A 171 -0.28 -21.97 6.99
N VAL A 172 0.14 -22.22 5.74
CA VAL A 172 0.30 -21.17 4.73
C VAL A 172 -1.03 -20.50 4.41
N LYS A 173 -2.12 -21.27 4.31
CA LYS A 173 -3.46 -20.75 4.05
C LYS A 173 -4.00 -19.86 5.20
N GLU A 174 -3.69 -20.19 6.44
CA GLU A 174 -4.13 -19.43 7.62
C GLU A 174 -3.19 -18.27 7.99
N ALA A 175 -2.05 -18.14 7.32
CA ALA A 175 -1.11 -17.07 7.57
C ALA A 175 -1.74 -15.70 7.29
N THR A 176 -1.37 -14.72 8.09
CA THR A 176 -1.79 -13.31 7.92
C THR A 176 -0.64 -12.44 7.40
N TRP A 177 0.59 -12.86 7.66
CA TRP A 177 1.81 -12.21 7.19
C TRP A 177 2.90 -13.24 6.86
N GLU A 178 3.83 -12.82 6.01
CA GLU A 178 4.94 -13.63 5.53
C GLU A 178 6.25 -12.85 5.55
N ILE A 179 7.36 -13.57 5.63
CA ILE A 179 8.74 -13.06 5.60
C ILE A 179 9.32 -13.34 4.23
N TRP A 180 9.85 -12.31 3.59
CA TRP A 180 10.59 -12.39 2.35
C TRP A 180 12.07 -12.17 2.64
N ARG A 181 12.91 -13.13 2.26
CA ARG A 181 14.35 -13.11 2.56
C ARG A 181 15.25 -12.88 1.35
N HIS A 182 14.78 -13.24 0.16
CA HIS A 182 15.60 -13.40 -1.05
C HIS A 182 15.03 -12.70 -2.30
N ASN A 183 14.17 -11.68 -2.12
CA ASN A 183 13.56 -10.94 -3.24
C ASN A 183 14.18 -9.54 -3.37
N GLY A 184 15.48 -9.40 -3.13
CA GLY A 184 16.19 -8.11 -3.09
C GLY A 184 15.84 -7.21 -1.89
N CYS A 185 14.88 -7.59 -1.06
CA CYS A 185 14.49 -6.92 0.18
C CYS A 185 14.20 -7.97 1.26
N GLN A 186 14.96 -7.93 2.36
CA GLN A 186 14.62 -8.64 3.58
C GLN A 186 13.50 -7.88 4.28
N SER A 187 12.27 -8.39 4.17
CA SER A 187 11.08 -7.63 4.58
C SER A 187 9.91 -8.50 5.01
N ILE A 188 9.01 -7.91 5.80
CA ILE A 188 7.77 -8.54 6.26
C ILE A 188 6.58 -7.99 5.47
N HIS A 189 5.76 -8.90 4.96
CA HIS A 189 4.62 -8.60 4.07
C HIS A 189 3.32 -9.13 4.66
N SER A 190 2.20 -8.47 4.33
CA SER A 190 0.90 -9.11 4.45
C SER A 190 0.79 -10.21 3.39
N ILE A 191 0.06 -11.30 3.68
CA ILE A 191 -0.33 -12.27 2.65
C ILE A 191 -1.16 -11.60 1.52
N LYS A 192 -1.78 -10.45 1.81
CA LYS A 192 -2.50 -9.63 0.82
C LYS A 192 -1.61 -8.62 0.08
N CYS A 193 -0.29 -8.70 0.25
CA CYS A 193 0.63 -7.80 -0.43
C CYS A 193 0.49 -7.95 -1.95
N SER A 194 0.41 -6.82 -2.66
CA SER A 194 0.29 -6.79 -4.13
C SER A 194 1.51 -7.35 -4.86
N LYS A 195 2.61 -7.63 -4.13
CA LYS A 195 3.93 -8.11 -4.59
C LYS A 195 4.64 -7.14 -5.52
N CYS A 196 3.99 -6.71 -6.59
CA CYS A 196 4.42 -5.69 -7.52
C CYS A 196 3.51 -4.46 -7.39
N ILE A 197 4.09 -3.27 -7.47
CA ILE A 197 3.38 -2.00 -7.40
C ILE A 197 3.96 -1.00 -8.41
N PRO A 198 3.14 -0.06 -8.90
CA PRO A 198 3.65 1.04 -9.68
C PRO A 198 4.44 2.01 -8.79
N ALA A 199 5.65 2.36 -9.20
CA ALA A 199 6.48 3.35 -8.51
C ALA A 199 7.11 4.32 -9.52
N ARG A 200 7.39 5.55 -9.04
CA ARG A 200 8.13 6.52 -9.86
C ARG A 200 9.58 6.08 -10.01
N PHE A 201 10.19 6.38 -11.15
CA PHE A 201 11.63 6.24 -11.34
C PHE A 201 12.38 6.93 -10.20
N ASN A 202 13.30 6.22 -9.55
CA ASN A 202 14.06 6.63 -8.35
C ASN A 202 13.28 6.74 -7.03
N GLN A 203 12.01 6.30 -6.97
CA GLN A 203 11.30 6.22 -5.70
C GLN A 203 12.00 5.21 -4.77
N LYS A 204 12.57 5.70 -3.67
CA LYS A 204 13.18 4.84 -2.66
C LYS A 204 12.11 4.13 -1.85
N HIS A 205 12.29 2.83 -1.65
CA HIS A 205 11.44 1.99 -0.79
C HIS A 205 9.94 2.07 -1.15
N PRO A 206 9.56 1.76 -2.39
CA PRO A 206 8.17 1.77 -2.82
C PRO A 206 7.39 0.66 -2.08
N VAL A 207 6.19 0.96 -1.59
CA VAL A 207 5.45 0.03 -0.73
C VAL A 207 3.94 0.08 -0.99
N CYS A 208 3.26 -1.06 -0.87
CA CYS A 208 1.81 -1.18 -1.09
C CYS A 208 0.99 -0.84 0.17
N ASP A 209 -0.29 -0.51 -0.01
CA ASP A 209 -1.20 -0.14 1.09
C ASP A 209 -1.42 -1.28 2.10
N HIS A 210 -1.41 -2.53 1.63
CA HIS A 210 -1.56 -3.72 2.47
C HIS A 210 -0.40 -3.91 3.47
N ARG A 211 0.71 -3.17 3.34
CA ARG A 211 1.83 -3.24 4.31
C ARG A 211 1.43 -2.78 5.71
N LEU A 212 0.52 -1.81 5.82
CA LEU A 212 0.12 -1.23 7.10
C LEU A 212 -0.84 -2.16 7.85
N ALA A 213 -1.51 -3.06 7.13
CA ALA A 213 -2.42 -4.03 7.71
C ALA A 213 -1.70 -4.91 8.75
N VAL A 214 -0.42 -5.24 8.52
CA VAL A 214 0.31 -6.13 9.43
C VAL A 214 0.74 -5.46 10.73
N HIS A 215 0.82 -4.13 10.78
CA HIS A 215 1.25 -3.39 11.98
C HIS A 215 0.27 -3.59 13.15
N LYS A 216 -0.98 -3.92 12.85
CA LYS A 216 -2.04 -4.14 13.84
C LYS A 216 -2.06 -5.57 14.39
N TYR A 217 -1.33 -6.50 13.77
CA TYR A 217 -1.34 -7.89 14.22
C TYR A 217 -0.46 -8.04 15.47
N GLY A 218 -1.10 -8.38 16.59
CA GLY A 218 -0.40 -8.69 17.83
C GLY A 218 0.62 -9.83 17.67
N SER A 219 0.37 -10.78 16.76
CA SER A 219 1.31 -11.86 16.43
C SER A 219 2.62 -11.34 15.82
N LEU A 220 2.56 -10.33 14.95
CA LEU A 220 3.76 -9.71 14.40
C LEU A 220 4.50 -8.90 15.46
N LEU A 221 3.77 -8.12 16.28
CA LEU A 221 4.38 -7.36 17.37
C LEU A 221 5.08 -8.28 18.38
N ALA A 222 4.46 -9.41 18.72
CA ALA A 222 5.05 -10.42 19.59
C ALA A 222 6.28 -11.07 18.95
N ALA A 223 6.20 -11.46 17.68
CA ALA A 223 7.31 -12.09 16.95
C ALA A 223 8.52 -11.15 16.88
N VAL A 224 8.32 -9.89 16.52
CA VAL A 224 9.39 -8.90 16.45
C VAL A 224 10.06 -8.73 17.81
N ASN A 225 9.31 -8.61 18.90
CA ASN A 225 9.86 -8.34 20.23
C ASN A 225 10.37 -9.59 20.97
N MET A 226 10.34 -10.76 20.33
CA MET A 226 10.81 -12.01 20.91
C MET A 226 12.33 -12.14 20.70
N LYS A 227 13.04 -12.61 21.72
CA LYS A 227 14.43 -13.02 21.56
C LYS A 227 14.46 -14.38 20.86
N TYR A 228 15.04 -14.43 19.67
CA TYR A 228 15.16 -15.68 18.92
C TYR A 228 16.34 -16.52 19.43
N THR A 229 16.30 -17.82 19.14
CA THR A 229 17.38 -18.75 19.47
C THR A 229 18.66 -18.38 18.70
N ASP A 230 19.76 -18.26 19.45
CA ASP A 230 21.12 -18.07 18.97
C ASP A 230 21.76 -19.38 18.48
N ASP A 231 22.98 -19.29 17.93
CA ASP A 231 23.75 -20.41 17.39
C ASP A 231 23.88 -21.58 18.40
N ASP A 232 23.90 -21.32 19.71
CA ASP A 232 24.03 -22.34 20.76
C ASP A 232 22.70 -23.04 21.09
N SER A 233 21.58 -22.33 20.94
CA SER A 233 20.24 -22.81 21.27
C SER A 233 19.46 -23.32 20.05
N ILE A 234 20.00 -23.19 18.84
CA ILE A 234 19.35 -23.67 17.61
C ILE A 234 19.06 -25.18 17.61
N LYS A 235 19.88 -25.97 18.31
CA LYS A 235 19.68 -27.43 18.48
C LYS A 235 18.35 -27.79 19.16
N PHE A 236 17.74 -26.85 19.88
CA PHE A 236 16.45 -27.02 20.55
C PHE A 236 15.27 -26.58 19.67
N VAL A 237 15.52 -25.99 18.50
CA VAL A 237 14.46 -25.67 17.55
C VAL A 237 13.95 -26.95 16.91
N ARG A 238 12.62 -27.11 16.94
CA ARG A 238 11.94 -28.26 16.36
C ARG A 238 12.23 -28.38 14.86
N LYS A 239 12.82 -29.51 14.44
CA LYS A 239 13.15 -29.81 13.03
C LYS A 239 11.94 -29.67 12.10
N ASP A 240 10.75 -30.07 12.56
CA ASP A 240 9.53 -29.95 11.76
C ASP A 240 9.16 -28.51 11.37
N LEU A 241 9.61 -27.51 12.13
CA LEU A 241 9.44 -26.10 11.76
C LEU A 241 10.46 -25.67 10.68
N MET A 242 11.66 -26.25 10.71
CA MET A 242 12.74 -25.96 9.75
C MET A 242 12.50 -26.62 8.39
N VAL A 243 11.84 -27.78 8.34
CA VAL A 243 11.57 -28.53 7.09
C VAL A 243 10.73 -27.72 6.09
N ALA A 244 9.92 -26.78 6.57
CA ALA A 244 9.14 -25.89 5.72
C ALA A 244 9.99 -24.95 4.86
N ASP A 245 11.23 -24.68 5.27
CA ASP A 245 12.19 -23.87 4.54
C ASP A 245 13.60 -24.51 4.65
N PRO A 246 13.90 -25.53 3.80
CA PRO A 246 15.17 -26.24 3.84
C PRO A 246 16.37 -25.32 3.60
N PHE A 247 16.17 -24.22 2.87
CA PHE A 247 17.23 -23.25 2.63
C PHE A 247 17.57 -22.51 3.93
N GLN A 248 16.56 -22.03 4.65
CA GLN A 248 16.74 -21.41 5.95
C GLN A 248 17.35 -22.38 6.97
N GLU A 249 16.94 -23.66 6.98
CA GLU A 249 17.56 -24.67 7.83
C GLU A 249 19.07 -24.75 7.58
N LYS A 250 19.49 -24.83 6.31
CA LYS A 250 20.91 -24.86 5.94
C LYS A 250 21.62 -23.53 6.23
N GLN A 251 20.96 -22.40 6.04
CA GLN A 251 21.52 -21.08 6.30
C GLN A 251 21.83 -20.87 7.78
N ARG A 252 20.93 -21.31 8.67
CA ARG A 252 21.16 -21.22 10.12
C ARG A 252 22.18 -22.25 10.63
N LEU A 253 22.35 -23.39 9.94
CA LEU A 253 23.36 -24.39 10.29
C LEU A 253 24.75 -24.07 9.73
N TYR A 254 24.84 -23.39 8.58
CA TYR A 254 26.09 -23.17 7.85
C TYR A 254 26.24 -21.70 7.46
N LYS A 255 27.05 -20.95 8.22
CA LYS A 255 27.37 -19.53 7.92
C LYS A 255 27.89 -19.32 6.48
N GLN A 256 28.51 -20.32 5.86
CA GLN A 256 29.00 -20.26 4.47
C GLN A 256 27.87 -20.15 3.43
N VAL A 257 26.66 -20.66 3.72
CA VAL A 257 25.50 -20.53 2.83
C VAL A 257 25.09 -19.06 2.68
N ASN A 258 25.27 -18.24 3.72
CA ASN A 258 25.03 -16.78 3.63
C ASN A 258 25.93 -16.08 2.60
N LEU A 259 27.15 -16.59 2.39
CA LEU A 259 28.10 -16.00 1.44
C LEU A 259 27.70 -16.33 0.00
N LEU A 260 27.19 -17.54 -0.24
CA LEU A 260 26.73 -18.00 -1.55
C LEU A 260 25.35 -17.43 -1.93
N ALA A 261 24.47 -17.21 -0.95
CA ALA A 261 23.16 -16.60 -1.17
C ALA A 261 23.26 -15.17 -1.73
N LYS A 262 24.29 -14.42 -1.35
CA LYS A 262 24.55 -13.06 -1.85
C LYS A 262 25.19 -13.02 -3.24
N SER A 263 25.67 -14.16 -3.76
CA SER A 263 26.35 -14.24 -5.07
C SER A 263 25.51 -14.88 -6.17
N LEU A 264 24.29 -15.33 -5.86
CA LEU A 264 23.36 -15.96 -6.80
C LEU A 264 22.19 -15.04 -7.22
N GLU A 265 22.13 -13.83 -6.66
CA GLU A 265 21.34 -12.68 -7.17
C GLU A 265 22.20 -11.82 -8.09
#